data_AF-A0A6B1B9G9-F1
#
_entry.id   AF-A0A6B1B9G9-F1
#
_cell.length_a   1.000
_cell.length_b   1.000
_cell.length_c   1.000
_cell.angle_alpha   90.00
_cell.angle_beta   90.00
_cell.angle_gamma   90.00
#
_symmetry.space_group_name_H-M   'P 1'
#
loop_
_entity.id
_entity.type
_entity.pdbx_description
1 polymer ?
#
loop_
_entity_poly.entity_id
_entity_poly.type
_entity_poly.pdbx_seq_one_letter_code
_entity_poly.pdbx_strand_id
1 'polypeptide(L)'
;MAAWLAAAAVALTHGLLAVFVVVGAPLAARRRRMMPWYLAVVLPIAAINIPRLPCPLTMWEKDLWRLAQQTPYRGGFISHYFVEPFYAPGLDASGETVLVVIVTAWCLGWLAYAAAARLRARSAARSTMAAT
;
A
#
# COMPACT_ATOMS: atom_id res chain seq x y z
N MET A 1 28.59 -8.19 -2.71
CA MET A 1 28.18 -7.16 -1.73
C MET A 1 27.15 -6.19 -2.29
N ALA A 2 27.43 -5.47 -3.38
CA ALA A 2 26.54 -4.42 -3.92
C ALA A 2 25.12 -4.93 -4.29
N ALA A 3 25.01 -6.08 -4.96
CA ALA A 3 23.71 -6.67 -5.33
C ALA A 3 22.85 -7.03 -4.11
N TRP A 4 23.48 -7.45 -3.02
CA TRP A 4 22.82 -7.76 -1.75
C TRP A 4 22.23 -6.49 -1.12
N LEU A 5 23.01 -5.41 -1.07
CA LEU A 5 22.55 -4.11 -0.56
C LEU A 5 21.41 -3.54 -1.41
N ALA A 6 21.49 -3.69 -2.74
CA ALA A 6 20.42 -3.29 -3.63
C ALA A 6 19.13 -4.09 -3.40
N ALA A 7 19.22 -5.42 -3.24
CA ALA A 7 18.06 -6.25 -2.93
C ALA A 7 17.41 -5.85 -1.61
N ALA A 8 18.22 -5.66 -0.55
CA ALA A 8 17.73 -5.19 0.74
C ALA A 8 17.07 -3.80 0.65
N ALA A 9 17.64 -2.88 -0.12
CA ALA A 9 17.06 -1.55 -0.32
C ALA A 9 15.71 -1.61 -1.05
N VAL A 10 15.58 -2.45 -2.07
CA VAL A 10 14.29 -2.68 -2.77
C VAL A 10 13.26 -3.28 -1.82
N ALA A 11 13.64 -4.32 -1.06
CA ALA A 11 12.76 -4.95 -0.08
C ALA A 11 12.27 -3.94 0.98
N LEU A 12 13.18 -3.15 1.55
CA LEU A 12 12.83 -2.09 2.52
C LEU A 12 11.91 -1.04 1.90
N THR A 13 12.19 -0.60 0.68
CA THR A 13 11.35 0.36 -0.03
C THR A 13 9.95 -0.20 -0.26
N HIS A 14 9.84 -1.47 -0.66
CA HIS A 14 8.57 -2.13 -0.87
C HIS A 14 7.78 -2.28 0.43
N GLY A 15 8.44 -2.69 1.53
CA GLY A 15 7.83 -2.75 2.85
C GLY A 15 7.34 -1.39 3.35
N LEU A 16 8.13 -0.34 3.15
CA LEU A 16 7.73 1.03 3.49
C LEU A 16 6.53 1.50 2.67
N LEU A 17 6.46 1.17 1.37
CA LEU A 17 5.29 1.46 0.54
C LEU A 17 4.05 0.72 1.04
N ALA A 18 4.17 -0.57 1.38
CA ALA A 18 3.06 -1.35 1.93
C ALA A 18 2.53 -0.73 3.23
N VAL A 19 3.41 -0.36 4.16
CA VAL A 19 3.05 0.33 5.41
C VAL A 19 2.44 1.70 5.13
N PHE A 20 2.99 2.45 4.17
CA PHE A 20 2.47 3.76 3.77
C PHE A 20 1.06 3.68 3.18
N VAL A 21 0.71 2.63 2.44
CA VAL A 21 -0.67 2.44 1.95
C VAL A 21 -1.63 2.37 3.14
N VAL A 22 -1.34 1.54 4.14
CA VAL A 22 -2.23 1.32 5.29
C VAL A 22 -2.33 2.55 6.20
N VAL A 23 -1.19 3.14 6.55
CA VAL A 23 -1.08 4.27 7.50
C VAL A 23 -1.36 5.62 6.81
N GLY A 24 -1.05 5.72 5.53
CA GLY A 24 -1.25 6.93 4.73
C GLY A 24 -2.72 7.27 4.54
N ALA A 25 -3.62 6.27 4.46
CA ALA A 25 -5.05 6.51 4.30
C ALA A 25 -5.67 7.39 5.42
N PRO A 26 -5.55 7.03 6.72
CA PRO A 26 -6.04 7.89 7.80
C PRO A 26 -5.28 9.23 7.88
N LEU A 27 -3.98 9.23 7.59
CA LEU A 27 -3.18 10.46 7.64
C LEU A 27 -3.61 11.46 6.55
N ALA A 28 -3.86 10.98 5.33
CA ALA A 28 -4.40 11.74 4.22
C ALA A 28 -5.84 12.20 4.46
N ALA A 29 -6.64 11.38 5.17
CA ALA A 29 -7.98 11.75 5.60
C ALA A 29 -7.95 12.95 6.57
N ARG A 30 -7.03 12.91 7.56
CA ARG A 30 -6.84 13.99 8.55
C ARG A 30 -6.19 15.25 7.95
N ARG A 31 -5.17 15.10 7.11
CA ARG A 31 -4.41 16.22 6.54
C ARG A 31 -4.64 16.33 5.04
N ARG A 32 -5.50 17.27 4.63
CA ARG A 32 -5.86 17.50 3.22
C ARG A 32 -4.65 17.72 2.29
N ARG A 33 -3.59 18.36 2.78
CA ARG A 33 -2.35 18.58 2.01
C ARG A 33 -1.62 17.29 1.65
N MET A 34 -1.86 16.20 2.39
CA MET A 34 -1.24 14.89 2.14
C MET A 34 -2.03 14.01 1.17
N MET A 35 -3.30 14.33 0.92
CA MET A 35 -4.15 13.60 -0.02
C MET A 35 -3.55 13.45 -1.43
N PRO A 36 -3.04 14.51 -2.10
CA PRO A 36 -2.46 14.35 -3.44
C PRO A 36 -1.23 13.43 -3.42
N TRP A 37 -0.38 13.52 -2.41
CA TRP A 37 0.80 12.65 -2.25
C TRP A 37 0.41 11.19 -2.03
N TYR A 38 -0.60 10.95 -1.19
CA TYR A 38 -1.11 9.61 -0.96
C TYR A 38 -1.68 8.99 -2.25
N LEU A 39 -2.47 9.76 -3.02
CA LEU A 39 -3.02 9.29 -4.29
C LEU A 39 -1.94 9.05 -5.35
N ALA A 40 -0.90 9.91 -5.43
CA ALA A 40 0.21 9.74 -6.35
C ALA A 40 0.95 8.40 -6.16
N VAL A 41 0.98 7.89 -4.93
CA VAL A 41 1.58 6.59 -4.60
C VAL A 41 0.58 5.44 -4.80
N VAL A 42 -0.65 5.57 -4.31
CA VAL A 42 -1.62 4.47 -4.31
C VAL A 42 -2.18 4.17 -5.69
N LEU A 43 -2.37 5.18 -6.55
CA LEU A 43 -2.92 4.97 -7.88
C LEU A 43 -2.08 4.02 -8.75
N PRO A 44 -0.75 4.20 -8.92
CA PRO A 44 0.06 3.25 -9.68
C PRO A 44 0.13 1.87 -9.01
N ILE A 45 0.15 1.80 -7.68
CA ILE A 45 0.11 0.53 -6.94
C ILE A 45 -1.19 -0.23 -7.25
N ALA A 46 -2.33 0.47 -7.21
CA ALA A 46 -3.64 -0.11 -7.52
C ALA A 46 -3.72 -0.56 -8.99
N ALA A 47 -3.20 0.23 -9.92
CA ALA A 47 -3.18 -0.12 -11.35
C ALA A 47 -2.42 -1.43 -11.64
N ILE A 48 -1.42 -1.77 -10.83
CA ILE A 48 -0.67 -3.03 -10.96
C ILE A 48 -1.40 -4.17 -10.22
N ASN A 49 -1.91 -3.93 -9.01
CA ASN A 49 -2.48 -4.98 -8.17
C ASN A 49 -3.90 -5.41 -8.57
N ILE A 50 -4.73 -4.50 -9.09
CA ILE A 50 -6.10 -4.81 -9.53
C ILE A 50 -6.13 -5.90 -10.63
N PRO A 51 -5.33 -5.80 -11.71
CA PRO A 51 -5.23 -6.86 -12.71
C PRO A 51 -4.42 -8.09 -12.22
N ARG A 52 -4.02 -8.14 -10.95
CA ARG A 52 -3.16 -9.19 -10.36
C ARG A 52 -1.82 -9.34 -11.09
N LEU A 53 -1.27 -8.23 -11.59
CA LEU A 53 0.06 -8.24 -12.20
C LEU A 53 1.12 -8.47 -11.11
N PRO A 54 2.22 -9.17 -11.42
CA PRO A 54 3.33 -9.32 -10.48
C PRO A 54 3.88 -7.93 -10.13
N CYS A 55 4.05 -7.66 -8.83
CA CYS A 55 4.61 -6.39 -8.37
C CYS A 55 6.06 -6.26 -8.89
N PRO A 56 6.38 -5.20 -9.66
CA PRO A 56 7.70 -5.04 -10.25
C PRO A 56 8.81 -4.97 -9.19
N LEU A 57 8.53 -4.41 -8.01
CA LEU A 57 9.48 -4.34 -6.91
C LEU A 57 9.84 -5.75 -6.39
N THR A 58 8.86 -6.64 -6.23
CA THR A 58 9.11 -8.04 -5.84
C THR A 58 9.94 -8.77 -6.89
N MET A 59 9.68 -8.51 -8.18
CA MET A 59 10.44 -9.12 -9.26
C MET A 59 11.89 -8.65 -9.22
N TRP A 60 12.12 -7.33 -9.14
CA TRP A 60 13.46 -6.75 -9.04
C TRP A 60 14.21 -7.23 -7.81
N GLU A 61 13.54 -7.32 -6.66
CA GLU A 61 14.13 -7.84 -5.44
C GLU A 61 14.63 -9.28 -5.64
N LYS A 62 13.77 -10.17 -6.16
CA LYS A 62 14.14 -11.56 -6.41
C LYS A 62 15.25 -11.69 -7.45
N ASP A 63 15.24 -10.85 -8.48
CA ASP A 63 16.31 -10.80 -9.49
C ASP A 63 17.64 -10.37 -8.86
N LEU A 64 17.63 -9.36 -8.00
CA LEU A 64 18.82 -8.89 -7.26
C LEU A 64 19.32 -9.95 -6.27
N TRP A 65 18.43 -10.70 -5.62
CA TRP A 65 18.82 -11.84 -4.79
C TRP A 65 19.54 -12.92 -5.60
N ARG A 66 19.03 -13.27 -6.79
CA ARG A 66 19.71 -14.22 -7.69
C ARG A 66 21.09 -13.71 -8.12
N LEU A 67 21.20 -12.42 -8.46
CA LEU A 67 22.48 -11.79 -8.81
C LEU A 67 23.46 -11.80 -7.63
N ALA A 68 22.97 -11.72 -6.39
CA ALA A 68 23.74 -11.86 -5.17
C ALA A 68 24.09 -13.32 -4.81
N GLN A 69 23.83 -14.29 -5.69
CA GLN A 69 24.01 -15.73 -5.45
C GLN A 69 23.20 -16.24 -4.24
N GLN A 70 22.06 -15.60 -3.96
CA GLN A 70 21.11 -16.02 -2.93
C GLN A 70 19.90 -16.69 -3.58
N THR A 71 19.30 -17.63 -2.85
CA THR A 71 18.05 -18.28 -3.26
C THR A 71 16.88 -17.38 -2.83
N PRO A 72 16.10 -16.81 -3.77
CA PRO A 72 14.97 -15.96 -3.40
C PRO A 72 13.85 -16.79 -2.75
N TYR A 73 13.10 -16.17 -1.84
CA TYR A 73 11.95 -16.81 -1.21
C TYR A 73 10.84 -17.13 -2.23
N ARG A 74 10.03 -18.15 -1.91
CA ARG A 74 8.87 -18.57 -2.71
C ARG A 74 7.62 -17.84 -2.22
N GLY A 75 6.65 -17.61 -3.10
CA GLY A 75 5.43 -16.88 -2.74
C GLY A 75 5.57 -15.35 -2.83
N GLY A 76 4.65 -14.64 -2.20
CA GLY A 76 4.56 -13.17 -2.25
C GLY A 76 5.37 -12.47 -1.16
N PHE A 77 5.63 -11.17 -1.39
CA PHE A 77 6.43 -10.33 -0.50
C PHE A 77 5.80 -10.18 0.88
N ILE A 78 4.47 -10.03 0.94
CA ILE A 78 3.76 -9.82 2.20
C ILE A 78 3.74 -11.09 3.05
N SER A 79 3.51 -12.26 2.44
CA SER A 79 3.67 -13.55 3.15
C SER A 79 5.04 -13.63 3.81
N HIS A 80 6.11 -13.41 3.03
CA HIS A 80 7.47 -13.62 3.49
C HIS A 80 7.91 -12.65 4.60
N TYR A 81 7.66 -11.35 4.41
CA TYR A 81 8.19 -10.32 5.32
C TYR A 81 7.25 -9.93 6.46
N PHE A 82 5.94 -10.08 6.30
CA PHE A 82 4.95 -9.61 7.28
C PHE A 82 4.18 -10.73 7.97
N VAL A 83 4.09 -11.92 7.38
CA VAL A 83 3.26 -13.01 7.94
C VAL A 83 4.10 -14.15 8.49
N GLU A 84 4.99 -14.73 7.69
CA GLU A 84 5.87 -15.85 8.08
C GLU A 84 6.61 -15.63 9.42
N PRO A 85 7.10 -14.41 9.77
CA PRO A 85 7.72 -14.17 11.07
C PRO A 85 6.79 -14.37 12.27
N PHE A 86 5.47 -14.28 12.09
CA PHE A 86 4.47 -14.44 13.14
C PHE A 86 3.60 -15.70 12.96
N TYR A 87 3.54 -16.23 11.74
CA TYR A 87 2.76 -17.41 11.34
C TYR A 87 3.51 -18.17 10.25
N ALA A 88 4.29 -19.18 10.67
CA ALA A 88 5.24 -19.91 9.82
C ALA A 88 4.66 -20.50 8.52
N PRO A 89 3.39 -20.94 8.43
CA PRO A 89 2.81 -21.40 7.17
C PRO A 89 2.69 -20.30 6.10
N GLY A 90 2.78 -19.02 6.48
CA GLY A 90 2.64 -17.88 5.59
C GLY A 90 1.21 -17.71 5.07
N LEU A 91 1.08 -16.99 3.96
CA LEU A 91 -0.17 -16.86 3.22
C LEU A 91 -0.09 -17.65 1.91
N ASP A 92 -1.14 -18.40 1.63
CA ASP A 92 -1.39 -18.92 0.30
C ASP A 92 -2.02 -17.83 -0.60
N ALA A 93 -2.24 -18.14 -1.87
CA ALA A 93 -2.81 -17.18 -2.83
C ALA A 93 -4.20 -16.66 -2.42
N SER A 94 -4.98 -17.49 -1.72
CA SER A 94 -6.30 -17.10 -1.22
C SER A 94 -6.18 -16.12 -0.04
N GLY A 95 -5.29 -16.39 0.91
CA GLY A 95 -4.97 -15.52 2.03
C GLY A 95 -4.41 -14.16 1.59
N GLU A 96 -3.51 -14.13 0.62
CA GLU A 96 -3.01 -12.87 0.04
C GLU A 96 -4.13 -12.07 -0.62
N THR A 97 -5.05 -12.75 -1.32
CA THR A 97 -6.22 -12.09 -1.92
C THR A 97 -7.11 -11.46 -0.84
N VAL A 98 -7.42 -12.19 0.23
CA VAL A 98 -8.23 -11.69 1.34
C VAL A 98 -7.57 -10.47 1.99
N LEU A 99 -6.26 -10.53 2.22
CA LEU A 99 -5.51 -9.41 2.78
C LEU A 99 -5.60 -8.16 1.89
N VAL A 100 -5.44 -8.31 0.57
CA VAL A 100 -5.60 -7.19 -0.38
C VAL A 100 -6.99 -6.60 -0.31
N VAL A 101 -8.05 -7.42 -0.23
CA VAL A 101 -9.43 -6.93 -0.10
C VAL A 101 -9.61 -6.15 1.21
N ILE A 102 -9.14 -6.67 2.33
CA ILE A 102 -9.24 -6.02 3.65
C ILE A 102 -8.53 -4.66 3.63
N VAL A 103 -7.28 -4.61 3.15
CA VAL A 103 -6.50 -3.37 3.07
C VAL A 103 -7.14 -2.37 2.12
N THR A 104 -7.68 -2.83 0.99
CA THR A 104 -8.39 -1.96 0.03
C THR A 104 -9.65 -1.36 0.66
N ALA A 105 -10.47 -2.19 1.32
CA ALA A 105 -11.67 -1.73 2.02
C ALA A 105 -11.34 -0.71 3.12
N TRP A 106 -10.28 -0.97 3.90
CA TRP A 106 -9.76 -0.03 4.89
C TRP A 106 -9.39 1.33 4.28
N CYS A 107 -8.60 1.31 3.20
CA CYS A 107 -8.16 2.52 2.52
C CYS A 107 -9.34 3.32 1.94
N LEU A 108 -10.27 2.63 1.27
CA LEU A 108 -11.47 3.25 0.70
C LEU A 108 -12.37 3.84 1.78
N GLY A 109 -12.51 3.17 2.93
CA GLY A 109 -13.27 3.69 4.07
C GLY A 109 -12.76 5.04 4.55
N TRP A 110 -11.44 5.19 4.71
CA TRP A 110 -10.81 6.46 5.10
C TRP A 110 -10.96 7.55 4.03
N LEU A 111 -10.82 7.21 2.76
CA LEU A 111 -11.02 8.15 1.65
C LEU A 111 -12.48 8.63 1.57
N ALA A 112 -13.44 7.70 1.71
CA ALA A 112 -14.87 8.00 1.74
C ALA A 112 -15.23 8.89 2.93
N TYR A 113 -14.72 8.58 4.13
CA TYR A 113 -14.87 9.41 5.32
C TYR A 113 -14.36 10.84 5.08
N ALA A 114 -13.14 10.98 4.52
CA ALA A 114 -12.56 12.28 4.22
C ALA A 114 -13.39 13.06 3.19
N ALA A 115 -13.90 12.39 2.16
CA ALA A 115 -14.77 13.02 1.17
C ALA A 115 -16.09 13.49 1.78
N ALA A 116 -16.76 12.65 2.58
CA ALA A 116 -18.01 12.99 3.26
C ALA A 116 -17.84 14.16 4.23
N ALA A 117 -16.78 14.17 5.04
CA ALA A 117 -16.48 15.27 5.96
C ALA A 117 -16.29 16.61 5.22
N ARG A 118 -15.63 16.59 4.05
CA ARG A 118 -15.41 17.79 3.22
C ARG A 118 -16.68 18.28 2.54
N LEU A 119 -17.52 17.38 2.04
CA LEU A 119 -18.80 17.74 1.44
C LEU A 119 -19.71 18.39 2.49
N ARG A 120 -19.78 17.83 3.70
CA ARG A 120 -20.54 18.42 4.83
C ARG A 120 -20.06 19.83 5.20
N ALA A 121 -18.75 20.04 5.33
CA ALA A 121 -18.18 21.35 5.63
C ALA A 121 -18.49 22.40 4.53
N ARG A 122 -18.46 22.00 3.26
CA ARG A 122 -18.80 22.87 2.11
C ARG A 122 -20.28 23.23 2.05
N SER A 123 -21.17 22.31 2.42
CA SER A 123 -22.60 22.58 2.47
C SER A 123 -22.93 23.56 3.60
N ALA A 124 -22.34 23.37 4.80
CA ALA A 124 -22.53 24.29 5.93
C ALA A 124 -22.10 25.73 5.58
N ALA A 125 -20.91 25.90 4.98
CA ALA A 125 -20.42 27.22 4.57
C ALA A 125 -21.32 27.91 3.53
N ARG A 126 -21.91 27.13 2.59
CA ARG A 126 -22.84 27.67 1.59
C ARG A 126 -24.17 28.10 2.19
N SER A 127 -24.71 27.35 3.15
CA SER A 127 -25.93 27.73 3.86
C SER A 127 -25.75 29.02 4.67
N THR A 128 -24.60 29.22 5.32
CA THR A 128 -24.30 30.48 6.04
C THR A 128 -24.25 31.68 5.10
N MET A 129 -23.60 31.55 3.94
CA MET A 129 -23.46 32.65 2.97
C MET A 129 -24.77 33.00 2.25
N ALA A 130 -25.73 32.07 2.16
CA ALA A 130 -27.05 32.32 1.60
C ALA A 130 -28.03 32.99 2.61
N ALA A 131 -27.69 32.99 3.90
CA ALA A 131 -28.49 33.58 4.97
C ALA A 131 -28.05 35.01 5.35
N THR A 132 -26.98 35.51 4.73
CA THR A 132 -26.42 36.87 4.86
C THR A 132 -26.69 37.68 3.61
#